data_AF-A0A959CW16-F1
#
_entry.id   AF-A0A959CW16-F1
#
_cell.length_a   1.000
_cell.length_b   1.000
_cell.length_c   1.000
_cell.angle_alpha   90.00
_cell.angle_beta   90.00
_cell.angle_gamma   90.00
#
_symmetry.space_group_name_H-M   'P 1'
#
loop_
_entity.id
_entity.type
_entity.pdbx_description
1 polymer ?
#
loop_
_entity_poly.entity_id
_entity_poly.type
_entity_poly.pdbx_seq_one_letter_code
_entity_poly.pdbx_strand_id
1 'polypeptide(L)'
;MYGREYFFFDLYNDEPGHIPEHYRRIKIFKKAGFEWADVSIPYCTYENTEEVDGLRARITLPNGLHYELDKENFLRARVDERWPAAEFAFPKVEEGAVLEYSYRLVSDYMIELNLWY
;
A
#
# COMPACT_ATOMS: atom_id res chain seq x y z
N MET A 1 -3.31 5.99 -30.05
CA MET A 1 -2.28 6.67 -29.23
C MET A 1 -2.65 6.50 -27.76
N TYR A 2 -2.03 5.54 -27.06
CA TYR A 2 -2.25 5.34 -25.62
C TYR A 2 -1.48 6.41 -24.84
N GLY A 3 -2.12 7.54 -24.56
CA GLY A 3 -1.51 8.61 -23.77
C GLY A 3 -1.52 8.22 -22.29
N ARG A 4 -0.35 8.08 -21.67
CA ARG A 4 -0.15 7.64 -20.28
C ARG A 4 -1.11 8.35 -19.31
N GLU A 5 -1.83 7.55 -18.53
CA GLU A 5 -2.92 8.02 -17.64
C GLU A 5 -2.44 8.20 -16.19
N TYR A 6 -1.39 7.48 -15.82
CA TYR A 6 -0.74 7.49 -14.51
C TYR A 6 0.73 7.05 -14.62
N PHE A 7 1.51 7.23 -13.55
CA PHE A 7 2.89 6.74 -13.44
C PHE A 7 3.15 6.14 -12.06
N PHE A 8 3.80 4.99 -12.02
CA PHE A 8 4.17 4.27 -10.79
C PHE A 8 5.65 4.39 -10.48
N PHE A 9 5.94 4.46 -9.19
CA PHE A 9 7.26 4.26 -8.64
C PHE A 9 7.15 3.37 -7.40
N ASP A 10 7.75 2.20 -7.47
CA ASP A 10 7.83 1.24 -6.38
C ASP A 10 9.26 1.22 -5.84
N LEU A 11 9.41 1.41 -4.53
CA LEU A 11 10.65 1.18 -3.81
C LEU A 11 10.48 -0.05 -2.92
N TYR A 12 11.47 -0.94 -2.99
CA TYR A 12 11.60 -2.10 -2.13
C TYR A 12 12.92 -1.96 -1.38
N ASN A 13 12.84 -1.91 -0.04
CA ASN A 13 14.03 -1.84 0.80
C ASN A 13 14.23 -3.19 1.52
N ASP A 14 15.35 -3.84 1.25
CA ASP A 14 15.70 -5.20 1.71
C ASP A 14 17.08 -5.19 2.36
N GLU A 15 17.21 -4.43 3.44
CA GLU A 15 18.44 -4.45 4.22
C GLU A 15 18.51 -5.73 5.06
N PRO A 16 19.64 -6.47 5.06
CA PRO A 16 19.78 -7.70 5.83
C PRO A 16 19.48 -7.44 7.33
N GLY A 17 18.51 -8.16 7.88
CA GLY A 17 18.07 -7.99 9.28
C GLY A 17 16.91 -7.00 9.49
N HIS A 18 16.39 -6.38 8.43
CA HIS A 18 15.19 -5.52 8.48
C HIS A 18 14.00 -6.19 7.79
N ILE A 19 12.80 -5.93 8.31
CA ILE A 19 11.55 -6.32 7.66
C ILE A 19 11.39 -5.45 6.41
N PRO A 20 11.21 -6.03 5.21
CA PRO A 20 11.14 -5.26 3.99
C PRO A 20 9.94 -4.31 4.00
N GLU A 21 10.19 -3.07 3.56
CA GLU A 21 9.17 -2.04 3.43
C GLU A 21 8.83 -1.82 1.96
N HIS A 22 7.56 -1.98 1.63
CA HIS A 22 7.01 -1.67 0.33
C HIS A 22 6.55 -0.22 0.33
N TYR A 23 7.09 0.59 -0.58
CA TYR A 23 6.63 1.97 -0.80
C TYR A 23 6.17 2.13 -2.23
N ARG A 24 4.94 2.61 -2.43
CA ARG A 24 4.37 2.91 -3.74
C ARG A 24 3.99 4.38 -3.85
N ARG A 25 4.33 4.98 -4.97
CA ARG A 25 3.93 6.33 -5.38
C ARG A 25 3.29 6.32 -6.76
N ILE A 26 2.12 6.93 -6.87
CA ILE A 26 1.30 6.98 -8.08
C ILE A 26 0.98 8.43 -8.41
N LYS A 27 1.34 8.92 -9.60
CA LYS A 27 0.88 10.22 -10.10
C LYS A 27 -0.32 10.01 -11.01
N ILE A 28 -1.45 10.64 -10.70
CA ILE A 28 -2.65 10.62 -11.55
C ILE A 28 -2.55 11.77 -12.55
N PHE A 29 -2.60 11.48 -13.86
CA PHE A 29 -2.59 12.53 -14.89
C PHE A 29 -3.95 12.79 -15.51
N LYS A 30 -4.85 11.79 -15.49
CA LYS A 30 -6.18 11.85 -16.09
C LYS A 30 -7.20 11.15 -15.22
N LYS A 31 -8.48 11.50 -15.40
CA LYS A 31 -9.61 10.85 -14.73
C LYS A 31 -9.66 9.32 -14.85
N ALA A 32 -9.18 8.77 -15.96
CA ALA A 32 -9.09 7.32 -16.14
C ALA A 32 -8.20 6.65 -15.07
N GLY A 33 -7.20 7.36 -14.54
CA GLY A 33 -6.34 6.86 -13.47
C GLY A 33 -6.98 6.87 -12.08
N PHE A 34 -8.23 7.33 -11.92
CA PHE A 34 -8.87 7.40 -10.61
C PHE A 34 -9.13 6.02 -10.02
N GLU A 35 -9.19 4.96 -10.84
CA GLU A 35 -9.28 3.56 -10.37
C GLU A 35 -8.11 3.17 -9.45
N TRP A 36 -6.95 3.83 -9.58
CA TRP A 36 -5.78 3.58 -8.72
C TRP A 36 -5.87 4.24 -7.35
N ALA A 37 -6.93 5.00 -7.09
CA ALA A 37 -7.26 5.52 -5.78
C ALA A 37 -7.77 4.43 -4.83
N ASP A 38 -8.35 3.36 -5.38
CA ASP A 38 -8.81 2.20 -4.63
C ASP A 38 -7.68 1.18 -4.60
N VAL A 39 -7.08 1.01 -3.42
CA VAL A 39 -5.95 0.11 -3.22
C VAL A 39 -6.41 -1.14 -2.50
N SER A 40 -6.08 -2.31 -3.06
CA SER A 40 -6.23 -3.61 -2.42
C SER A 40 -4.86 -4.29 -2.36
N ILE A 41 -4.40 -4.58 -1.15
CA ILE A 41 -3.13 -5.24 -0.86
C ILE A 41 -3.46 -6.67 -0.39
N PRO A 42 -3.42 -7.68 -1.27
CA PRO A 42 -3.58 -9.06 -0.85
C PRO A 42 -2.37 -9.52 -0.03
N TYR A 43 -2.60 -10.28 1.03
CA TYR A 43 -1.56 -10.93 1.86
C TYR A 43 -1.98 -12.36 2.21
N CYS A 44 -1.02 -13.25 2.49
CA CYS A 44 -1.31 -14.66 2.76
C CYS A 44 -1.47 -14.91 4.26
N THR A 45 -2.68 -15.19 4.74
CA THR A 45 -2.88 -15.63 6.13
C THR A 45 -2.97 -17.14 6.27
N TYR A 46 -2.55 -17.92 5.28
CA TYR A 46 -2.48 -19.37 5.44
C TYR A 46 -1.63 -19.69 6.67
N GLU A 47 -2.21 -20.37 7.65
CA GLU A 47 -1.60 -20.67 8.96
C GLU A 47 -1.31 -19.46 9.88
N ASN A 48 -2.00 -18.32 9.70
CA ASN A 48 -1.72 -17.04 10.40
C ASN A 48 -0.32 -16.47 10.13
N THR A 49 0.25 -16.84 8.98
CA THR A 49 1.67 -16.63 8.74
C THR A 49 2.05 -15.21 8.39
N GLU A 50 1.18 -14.36 7.83
CA GLU A 50 1.52 -12.99 7.43
C GLU A 50 0.48 -11.94 7.89
N GLU A 51 0.95 -10.77 8.32
CA GLU A 51 0.15 -9.58 8.61
C GLU A 51 0.72 -8.33 7.89
N VAL A 52 -0.18 -7.44 7.47
CA VAL A 52 0.18 -6.09 7.01
C VAL A 52 0.39 -5.18 8.22
N ASP A 53 1.64 -4.80 8.46
CA ASP A 53 2.03 -3.84 9.50
C ASP A 53 2.44 -2.49 8.92
N GLY A 54 2.36 -1.45 9.75
CA GLY A 54 2.92 -0.14 9.44
C GLY A 54 2.27 0.57 8.24
N LEU A 55 1.07 0.14 7.82
CA LEU A 55 0.34 0.73 6.70
C LEU A 55 0.14 2.23 6.92
N ARG A 56 0.67 3.03 6.00
CA ARG A 56 0.53 4.48 5.93
C ARG A 56 0.14 4.85 4.51
N ALA A 57 -0.76 5.80 4.38
CA ALA A 57 -1.15 6.32 3.08
C ALA A 57 -1.34 7.84 3.17
N ARG A 58 -1.01 8.52 2.08
CA ARG A 58 -1.11 9.98 1.94
C ARG A 58 -1.45 10.33 0.50
N ILE A 59 -2.31 11.34 0.34
CA ILE A 59 -2.54 12.00 -0.94
C ILE A 59 -1.96 13.40 -0.91
N THR A 60 -1.25 13.79 -1.98
CA THR A 60 -0.79 15.16 -2.22
C THR A 60 -1.50 15.72 -3.44
N LEU A 61 -2.25 16.80 -3.27
CA LEU A 61 -3.00 17.48 -4.33
C LEU A 61 -2.08 18.37 -5.20
N PRO A 62 -2.50 18.76 -6.42
CA PRO A 62 -1.73 19.65 -7.30
C PRO A 62 -1.43 21.02 -6.67
N ASN A 63 -2.28 21.50 -5.76
CA ASN A 63 -2.07 22.74 -5.02
C ASN A 63 -1.02 22.63 -3.89
N GLY A 64 -0.44 21.44 -3.66
CA GLY A 64 0.57 21.17 -2.64
C GLY A 64 0.01 20.79 -1.27
N LEU A 65 -1.32 20.85 -1.07
CA LEU A 65 -1.94 20.33 0.14
C LEU A 65 -1.80 18.81 0.19
N HIS A 66 -1.61 18.28 1.40
CA HIS A 66 -1.53 16.86 1.63
C HIS A 66 -2.45 16.41 2.75
N TYR A 67 -2.96 15.19 2.62
CA TYR A 67 -3.83 14.55 3.58
C TYR A 67 -3.32 13.14 3.83
N GLU A 68 -3.06 12.82 5.09
CA GLU A 68 -2.78 11.46 5.51
C GLU A 68 -4.10 10.71 5.74
N LEU A 69 -4.11 9.42 5.47
CA LEU A 69 -5.26 8.58 5.75
C LEU A 69 -5.14 8.05 7.18
N ASP A 70 -6.17 8.28 7.98
CA ASP A 70 -6.25 7.70 9.32
C ASP A 70 -6.36 6.19 9.23
N LYS A 71 -5.81 5.50 10.23
CA LYS A 71 -5.79 4.04 10.29
C LYS A 71 -7.17 3.40 10.22
N GLU A 72 -8.19 4.13 10.66
CA GLU A 72 -9.60 3.71 10.63
C GLU A 72 -10.16 3.58 9.21
N ASN A 73 -9.53 4.21 8.22
CA ASN A 73 -9.92 4.10 6.81
C ASN A 73 -9.36 2.82 6.15
N PHE A 74 -8.50 2.07 6.84
CA PHE A 74 -7.97 0.79 6.34
C PHE A 74 -8.94 -0.34 6.72
N LEU A 75 -9.63 -0.87 5.72
CA LEU A 75 -10.52 -2.02 5.88
C LEU A 75 -9.71 -3.30 5.66
N ARG A 76 -9.84 -4.29 6.56
CA ARG A 76 -9.34 -5.64 6.31
C ARG A 76 -10.50 -6.45 5.70
N ALA A 77 -10.49 -6.62 4.38
CA ALA A 77 -11.44 -7.46 3.67
C ALA A 77 -10.95 -8.92 3.66
N ARG A 78 -11.79 -9.87 4.07
CA ARG A 78 -11.50 -11.30 3.85
C ARG A 78 -12.04 -11.68 2.48
N VAL A 79 -11.15 -11.73 1.48
CA VAL A 79 -11.51 -12.15 0.11
C VAL A 79 -11.69 -13.69 0.06
N ASP A 80 -10.92 -14.42 0.87
CA ASP A 80 -11.02 -15.87 1.09
C ASP A 80 -10.49 -16.21 2.50
N GLU A 81 -10.78 -17.39 3.07
CA GLU A 81 -10.21 -17.82 4.37
C GLU A 81 -8.66 -17.85 4.35
N ARG A 82 -8.06 -17.97 3.15
CA ARG A 82 -6.61 -18.06 2.96
C ARG A 82 -5.94 -16.75 2.52
N TRP A 83 -6.69 -15.83 1.93
CA TRP A 83 -6.17 -14.61 1.28
C TRP A 83 -7.01 -13.38 1.65
N PRO A 84 -6.80 -12.79 2.82
CA PRO A 84 -7.33 -11.47 3.10
C PRO A 84 -6.59 -10.39 2.30
N ALA A 85 -7.24 -9.24 2.20
CA ALA A 85 -6.69 -8.03 1.60
C ALA A 85 -6.87 -6.84 2.55
N ALA A 86 -5.85 -6.00 2.62
CA ALA A 86 -5.98 -4.68 3.23
C ALA A 86 -6.43 -3.72 2.13
N GLU A 87 -7.61 -3.13 2.31
CA GLU A 87 -8.29 -2.29 1.33
C GLU A 87 -8.47 -0.87 1.87
N PHE A 88 -8.22 0.11 1.03
CA PHE A 88 -8.50 1.51 1.34
C PHE A 88 -8.61 2.35 0.08
N ALA A 89 -9.30 3.47 0.21
CA ALA A 89 -9.50 4.41 -0.87
C ALA A 89 -8.89 5.78 -0.50
N PHE A 90 -8.17 6.39 -1.42
CA PHE A 90 -7.70 7.77 -1.26
C PHE A 90 -8.87 8.75 -1.42
N PRO A 91 -9.14 9.61 -0.43
CA PRO A 91 -10.19 10.62 -0.58
C PRO A 91 -9.71 11.76 -1.49
N LYS A 92 -10.66 12.46 -2.13
CA LYS A 92 -10.40 13.71 -2.88
C LYS A 92 -9.41 13.56 -4.05
N VAL A 93 -9.37 12.40 -4.71
CA VAL A 93 -8.51 12.20 -5.88
C VAL A 93 -8.92 13.14 -7.01
N GLU A 94 -7.92 13.82 -7.58
CA GLU A 94 -8.09 14.73 -8.72
C GLU A 94 -6.92 14.61 -9.71
N GLU A 95 -7.08 15.20 -10.90
CA GLU A 95 -6.03 15.20 -11.92
C GLU A 95 -4.80 15.96 -11.42
N GLY A 96 -3.64 15.31 -11.47
CA GLY A 96 -2.41 15.82 -10.88
C GLY A 96 -2.20 15.45 -9.42
N ALA A 97 -3.09 14.70 -8.77
CA ALA A 97 -2.82 14.19 -7.43
C ALA A 97 -1.68 13.16 -7.44
N VAL A 98 -0.98 13.07 -6.32
CA VAL A 98 0.03 12.04 -6.02
C VAL A 98 -0.51 11.19 -4.89
N LEU A 99 -0.62 9.89 -5.11
CA LEU A 99 -1.00 8.90 -4.11
C LEU A 99 0.28 8.22 -3.61
N GLU A 100 0.47 8.14 -2.31
CA GLU A 100 1.65 7.55 -1.69
C GLU A 100 1.19 6.62 -0.58
N TYR A 101 1.71 5.40 -0.54
CA TYR A 101 1.46 4.50 0.57
C TYR A 101 2.63 3.56 0.80
N SER A 102 2.77 3.12 2.05
CA SER A 102 3.81 2.19 2.47
C SER A 102 3.26 1.16 3.44
N TYR A 103 3.78 -0.05 3.38
CA TYR A 103 3.43 -1.13 4.30
C TYR A 103 4.55 -2.16 4.41
N ARG A 104 4.48 -2.99 5.45
CA ARG A 104 5.37 -4.13 5.66
C ARG A 104 4.54 -5.39 5.71
N LEU A 105 5.04 -6.45 5.11
CA LEU A 105 4.50 -7.79 5.29
C LEU A 105 5.35 -8.45 6.38
N VAL A 106 4.74 -8.66 7.54
CA VAL A 106 5.40 -9.32 8.67
C VAL A 106 4.94 -10.76 8.70
N SER A 107 5.87 -11.69 8.82
CA SER A 107 5.57 -13.12 8.94
C SER A 107 6.17 -13.71 10.19
N ASP A 108 5.43 -14.61 10.85
CA ASP A 108 5.92 -15.34 12.03
C ASP A 108 7.22 -16.11 11.73
N TYR A 109 7.36 -16.68 10.52
CA TYR A 109 8.60 -17.34 10.09
C TYR A 109 9.80 -16.37 9.97
N MET A 110 9.55 -15.09 9.63
CA MET A 110 10.62 -14.08 9.59
C MET A 110 11.08 -13.66 10.99
N ILE A 111 10.19 -13.71 11.98
CA ILE A 111 10.54 -13.43 13.39
C ILE A 111 11.32 -14.60 13.98
N GLU A 112 10.88 -15.85 13.74
CA GLU A 112 11.59 -17.05 14.19
C GLU A 112 13.02 -17.14 13.64
N LEU A 113 13.23 -16.73 12.38
CA LEU A 113 14.57 -16.64 11.80
C LEU A 113 15.48 -15.57 12.44
N ASN A 114 14.95 -14.65 13.24
CA ASN A 114 15.73 -13.65 13.96
C ASN A 114 16.00 -14.02 15.43
N LEU A 115 15.44 -15.14 15.94
CA LEU A 115 15.52 -15.53 17.35
C LEU A 115 16.62 -16.57 17.68
N TRP A 116 17.44 -17.01 16.72
CA TRP A 116 18.53 -17.97 16.94
C TRP A 116 19.92 -17.31 17.00
N TYR A 117 20.12 -16.37 17.93
CA TYR A 117 21.46 -15.91 18.31
C TYR A 117 21.66 -15.89 19.82
#